data_AF-A0A7K3ZP87-F1
#
_entry.id   AF-A0A7K3ZP87-F1
#
_cell.length_a   1.000
_cell.length_b   1.000
_cell.length_c   1.000
_cell.angle_alpha   90.00
_cell.angle_beta   90.00
_cell.angle_gamma   90.00
#
_symmetry.space_group_name_H-M   'P 1'
#
loop_
_entity.id
_entity.type
_entity.pdbx_description
1 polymer ?
#
loop_
_entity_poly.entity_id
_entity_poly.type
_entity_poly.pdbx_seq_one_letter_code
_entity_poly.pdbx_strand_id
1 'polypeptide(L)'
;MKAVYLKALCLSALLVIVLSLVPVGRTESETQDTELSFLVSEYPGSSTSYQLNLIVPYSLYQYYMQQNHFVFTAQHLSQFITPYTMKPVADKLWQIYNNTEDFTNGVLQIVHQITYEESEAVKYPAETLFEGVGDCDLFAFIAGSILEAGGVPVVLLYYQQQRHMQLAVDVGYQPTDARNGVYSVTYQNATYYIAECTGGSWRNGWRVGECPSSYQNISVQVVGPTYMQNTAPGQVGASLHELDPSTLTLAMSSPFILQNGNVTITGQILPHQTGENITLRARSNAGEWFTIGSAQTGTDGRFSFDWMIQTSGSMDVQASWLGNEELNGSVSNLATVWILPLYVIAFVVAGAVLVALIVTLFVKVNRRRWQSMSSAAPDIAPAV
;
A
#
# COMPACT_ATOMS: atom_id res chain seq x y z
N MET A 1 0.55 -77.85 25.21
CA MET A 1 0.55 -76.38 25.33
C MET A 1 0.65 -75.74 23.95
N LYS A 2 -0.37 -75.88 23.11
CA LYS A 2 -0.33 -75.51 21.69
C LYS A 2 -1.74 -75.03 21.33
N ALA A 3 -1.87 -73.93 20.58
CA ALA A 3 -3.11 -73.20 20.23
C ALA A 3 -3.55 -72.05 21.16
N VAL A 4 -3.74 -72.25 22.47
CA VAL A 4 -4.27 -71.16 23.35
C VAL A 4 -3.25 -70.02 23.52
N TYR A 5 -1.98 -70.34 23.74
CA TYR A 5 -0.91 -69.34 23.87
C TYR A 5 -0.60 -68.62 22.56
N LEU A 6 -0.82 -69.26 21.41
CA LEU A 6 -0.57 -68.66 20.10
C LEU A 6 -1.66 -67.62 19.74
N LYS A 7 -2.92 -67.89 20.14
CA LYS A 7 -4.02 -66.93 20.01
C LYS A 7 -3.85 -65.74 20.95
N ALA A 8 -3.35 -65.96 22.17
CA ALA A 8 -3.05 -64.88 23.11
C ALA A 8 -1.90 -64.00 22.62
N LEU A 9 -0.83 -64.59 22.07
CA LEU A 9 0.31 -63.85 21.46
C LEU A 9 -0.09 -63.06 20.22
N CYS A 10 -0.98 -63.60 19.37
CA CYS A 10 -1.49 -62.87 18.21
C CYS A 10 -2.42 -61.72 18.62
N LEU A 11 -3.27 -61.88 19.65
CA LEU A 11 -4.11 -60.79 20.16
C LEU A 11 -3.28 -59.67 20.77
N SER A 12 -2.23 -60.00 21.54
CA SER A 12 -1.34 -58.99 22.12
C SER A 12 -0.52 -58.27 21.06
N ALA A 13 -0.05 -58.98 20.01
CA ALA A 13 0.66 -58.36 18.90
C ALA A 13 -0.25 -57.44 18.07
N LEU A 14 -1.51 -57.84 17.85
CA LEU A 14 -2.49 -57.00 17.14
C LEU A 14 -2.84 -55.74 17.95
N LEU A 15 -2.96 -55.85 19.28
CA LEU A 15 -3.25 -54.71 20.16
C LEU A 15 -2.09 -53.70 20.19
N VAL A 16 -0.84 -54.16 20.18
CA VAL A 16 0.35 -53.30 20.10
C VAL A 16 0.45 -52.62 18.73
N ILE A 17 0.08 -53.30 17.65
CA ILE A 17 0.06 -52.71 16.30
C ILE A 17 -1.06 -51.65 16.17
N VAL A 18 -2.25 -51.91 16.73
CA VAL A 18 -3.36 -50.94 16.76
C VAL A 18 -3.03 -49.72 17.63
N LEU A 19 -2.33 -49.90 18.76
CA LEU A 19 -1.83 -48.78 19.58
C LEU A 19 -0.69 -48.00 18.90
N SER A 20 0.11 -48.63 18.03
CA SER A 20 1.15 -47.96 17.23
C SER A 20 0.62 -47.23 15.98
N LEU A 21 -0.64 -47.48 15.61
CA LEU A 21 -1.34 -46.81 14.51
C LEU A 21 -2.29 -45.71 14.99
N VAL A 22 -2.45 -45.52 16.30
CA VAL A 22 -2.91 -44.25 16.84
C VAL A 22 -1.76 -43.27 16.64
N PRO A 23 -1.96 -42.11 16.00
CA PRO A 23 -0.94 -41.07 15.97
C PRO A 23 -0.73 -40.58 17.40
N VAL A 24 0.17 -41.22 18.15
CA VAL A 24 0.81 -40.66 19.33
C VAL A 24 1.85 -39.68 18.80
N GLY A 25 1.33 -38.53 18.37
CA GLY A 25 2.04 -37.55 17.57
C GLY A 25 1.13 -36.39 17.20
N ARG A 26 0.33 -35.90 18.14
CA ARG A 26 0.22 -34.45 18.28
C ARG A 26 1.14 -34.11 19.43
N THR A 27 2.29 -33.56 19.03
CA THR A 27 3.15 -32.72 19.86
C THR A 27 2.28 -31.84 20.75
N GLU A 28 2.76 -31.62 21.98
CA GLU A 28 2.23 -30.66 22.94
C GLU A 28 1.53 -29.50 22.23
N SER A 29 0.22 -29.33 22.44
CA SER A 29 -0.48 -28.11 22.07
C SER A 29 0.26 -26.99 22.79
N GLU A 30 1.03 -26.20 22.05
CA GLU A 30 1.95 -25.21 22.58
C GLU A 30 1.22 -24.30 23.56
N THR A 31 1.63 -24.36 24.83
CA THR A 31 1.19 -23.45 25.90
C THR A 31 1.95 -22.12 25.79
N GLN A 32 2.18 -21.66 24.58
CA GLN A 32 2.99 -20.49 24.27
C GLN A 32 2.11 -19.34 23.79
N ASP A 33 2.59 -18.13 24.05
CA ASP A 33 1.97 -16.91 23.55
C ASP A 33 2.07 -16.86 22.02
N THR A 34 1.06 -16.31 21.36
CA THR A 34 1.06 -16.17 19.89
C THR A 34 1.64 -14.81 19.52
N GLU A 35 2.62 -14.80 18.61
CA GLU A 35 3.17 -13.59 18.01
C GLU A 35 2.56 -13.36 16.62
N LEU A 36 2.16 -12.12 16.33
CA LEU A 36 1.63 -11.70 15.04
C LEU A 36 2.36 -10.44 14.58
N SER A 37 2.50 -10.26 13.28
CA SER A 37 3.11 -9.07 12.68
C SER A 37 2.16 -8.49 11.65
N PHE A 38 1.93 -7.18 11.74
CA PHE A 38 1.08 -6.43 10.82
C PHE A 38 1.83 -5.22 10.30
N LEU A 39 1.61 -4.89 9.03
CA LEU A 39 2.13 -3.67 8.42
C LEU A 39 1.10 -2.56 8.48
N VAL A 40 1.55 -1.36 8.82
CA VAL A 40 0.75 -0.13 8.81
C VAL A 40 1.55 1.01 8.19
N SER A 41 0.89 2.04 7.68
CA SER A 41 1.52 3.21 7.06
C SER A 41 0.98 4.51 7.67
N GLU A 42 1.78 5.58 7.70
CA GLU A 42 1.40 6.85 8.36
C GLU A 42 0.07 7.43 7.86
N TYR A 43 -0.20 7.24 6.57
CA TYR A 43 -1.44 7.58 5.89
C TYR A 43 -1.51 6.78 4.59
N PRO A 44 -2.70 6.63 3.98
CA PRO A 44 -2.85 5.88 2.74
C PRO A 44 -1.99 6.42 1.58
N GLY A 45 -0.98 5.65 1.18
CA GLY A 45 -0.04 6.01 0.11
C GLY A 45 1.27 6.64 0.58
N SER A 46 1.51 6.73 1.89
CA SER A 46 2.83 7.09 2.44
C SER A 46 3.90 6.06 2.00
N SER A 47 5.11 6.56 1.79
CA SER A 47 6.31 5.73 1.62
C SER A 47 6.85 5.21 2.96
N THR A 48 6.38 5.75 4.08
CA THR A 48 6.78 5.34 5.43
C THR A 48 5.78 4.33 5.97
N SER A 49 6.29 3.17 6.37
CA SER A 49 5.55 2.03 6.89
C SER A 49 6.22 1.53 8.17
N TYR A 50 5.41 0.89 9.00
CA TYR A 50 5.79 0.35 10.29
C TYR A 50 5.34 -1.10 10.40
N GLN A 51 6.14 -1.92 11.07
CA GLN A 51 5.76 -3.23 11.54
C GLN A 51 5.22 -3.12 12.98
N LEU A 52 3.96 -3.48 13.16
CA LEU A 52 3.30 -3.64 14.44
C LEU A 52 3.35 -5.12 14.85
N ASN A 53 4.11 -5.44 15.89
CA ASN A 53 4.16 -6.79 16.44
C ASN A 53 3.22 -6.89 17.64
N LEU A 54 2.36 -7.90 17.62
CA LEU A 54 1.44 -8.22 18.71
C LEU A 54 1.85 -9.52 19.40
N ILE A 55 1.68 -9.56 20.71
CA ILE A 55 1.83 -10.77 21.52
C ILE A 55 0.50 -11.02 22.21
N VAL A 56 -0.14 -12.14 21.92
CA VAL A 56 -1.38 -12.57 22.56
C VAL A 56 -1.05 -13.62 23.61
N PRO A 57 -1.16 -13.30 24.91
CA PRO A 57 -0.84 -14.26 25.95
C PRO A 57 -1.77 -15.47 25.91
N TYR A 58 -1.23 -16.69 26.03
CA TYR A 58 -2.05 -17.91 26.03
C TYR A 58 -3.11 -17.89 27.14
N SER A 59 -2.78 -17.33 28.30
CA SER A 59 -3.72 -17.14 29.43
C SER A 59 -4.89 -16.22 29.10
N LEU A 60 -4.68 -15.21 28.25
CA LEU A 60 -5.72 -14.29 27.81
C LEU A 60 -6.67 -14.98 26.82
N TYR A 61 -6.11 -15.75 25.89
CA TYR A 61 -6.87 -16.62 25.00
C TYR A 61 -7.77 -17.59 25.79
N GLN A 62 -7.20 -18.33 26.74
CA GLN A 62 -7.95 -19.26 27.60
C GLN A 62 -9.07 -18.58 28.38
N TYR A 63 -8.84 -17.37 28.88
CA TYR A 63 -9.86 -16.59 29.58
C TYR A 63 -11.07 -16.33 28.68
N TYR A 64 -10.83 -15.88 27.44
CA TYR A 64 -11.90 -15.55 26.50
C TYR A 64 -12.63 -16.78 25.96
N MET A 65 -11.95 -17.91 25.77
CA MET A 65 -12.59 -19.19 25.46
C MET A 65 -13.62 -19.65 26.52
N GLN A 66 -13.45 -19.22 27.78
CA GLN A 66 -14.36 -19.55 28.88
C GLN A 66 -15.48 -18.52 29.07
N GLN A 67 -15.44 -17.40 28.36
CA GLN A 67 -16.51 -16.40 28.42
C GLN A 67 -17.74 -16.86 27.63
N ASN A 68 -18.81 -16.08 27.74
CA ASN A 68 -20.03 -16.35 26.99
C ASN A 68 -19.87 -15.91 25.53
N HIS A 69 -20.08 -16.84 24.58
CA HIS A 69 -20.11 -16.57 23.14
C HIS A 69 -21.54 -16.56 22.55
N PHE A 70 -22.57 -16.77 23.36
CA PHE A 70 -23.95 -16.83 22.87
C PHE A 70 -24.47 -15.45 22.44
N VAL A 71 -24.95 -15.37 21.19
CA VAL A 71 -25.62 -14.20 20.61
C VAL A 71 -27.12 -14.50 20.43
N PHE A 72 -27.96 -13.91 21.29
CA PHE A 72 -29.42 -14.05 21.19
C PHE A 72 -30.08 -12.97 20.34
N THR A 73 -29.49 -11.77 20.35
CA THR A 73 -29.97 -10.61 19.59
C THR A 73 -28.76 -9.85 19.06
N ALA A 74 -28.95 -9.05 18.01
CA ALA A 74 -27.85 -8.26 17.45
C ALA A 74 -27.21 -7.30 18.46
N GLN A 75 -27.95 -6.85 19.49
CA GLN A 75 -27.37 -5.99 20.53
C GLN A 75 -26.26 -6.68 21.32
N HIS A 76 -26.31 -8.01 21.47
CA HIS A 76 -25.28 -8.76 22.17
C HIS A 76 -23.96 -8.82 21.38
N LEU A 77 -23.94 -8.48 20.08
CA LEU A 77 -22.71 -8.48 19.28
C LEU A 77 -21.71 -7.43 19.81
N SER A 78 -22.20 -6.33 20.37
CA SER A 78 -21.35 -5.30 20.96
C SER A 78 -20.55 -5.77 22.18
N GLN A 79 -20.90 -6.90 22.81
CA GLN A 79 -20.17 -7.44 23.97
C GLN A 79 -18.77 -7.95 23.61
N PHE A 80 -18.52 -8.27 22.33
CA PHE A 80 -17.22 -8.74 21.85
C PHE A 80 -16.25 -7.59 21.58
N ILE A 81 -16.72 -6.34 21.63
CA ILE A 81 -15.85 -5.17 21.65
C ILE A 81 -15.21 -5.09 23.05
N THR A 82 -13.89 -5.29 23.12
CA THR A 82 -13.10 -5.41 24.36
C THR A 82 -11.95 -4.39 24.39
N PRO A 83 -12.24 -3.08 24.56
CA PRO A 83 -11.25 -2.02 24.39
C PRO A 83 -10.08 -2.13 25.37
N TYR A 84 -10.34 -2.53 26.61
CA TYR A 84 -9.29 -2.72 27.60
C TYR A 84 -8.23 -3.71 27.11
N THR A 85 -8.62 -4.84 26.53
CA THR A 85 -7.68 -5.86 26.03
C THR A 85 -6.81 -5.34 24.89
N MET A 86 -7.33 -4.43 24.06
CA MET A 86 -6.65 -3.90 22.87
C MET A 86 -5.93 -2.57 23.10
N LYS A 87 -5.99 -2.01 24.32
CA LYS A 87 -5.43 -0.69 24.65
C LYS A 87 -3.95 -0.50 24.28
N PRO A 88 -3.05 -1.48 24.51
CA PRO A 88 -1.65 -1.30 24.10
C PRO A 88 -1.48 -1.15 22.59
N VAL A 89 -2.33 -1.79 21.78
CA VAL A 89 -2.33 -1.65 20.31
C VAL A 89 -2.70 -0.22 19.93
N ALA A 90 -3.81 0.30 20.46
CA ALA A 90 -4.24 1.68 20.22
C ALA A 90 -3.16 2.69 20.64
N ASP A 91 -2.51 2.48 21.80
CA ASP A 91 -1.44 3.34 22.29
C ASP A 91 -0.21 3.38 21.38
N LYS A 92 0.10 2.27 20.69
CA LYS A 92 1.18 2.23 19.70
C LYS A 92 0.80 2.94 18.41
N LEU A 93 -0.42 2.75 17.92
CA LEU A 93 -0.89 3.43 16.71
C LEU A 93 -0.92 4.95 16.88
N TRP A 94 -1.32 5.46 18.06
CA TRP A 94 -1.28 6.89 18.35
C TRP A 94 0.14 7.50 18.40
N GLN A 95 1.20 6.70 18.34
CA GLN A 95 2.58 7.21 18.22
C GLN A 95 2.89 7.67 16.80
N ILE A 96 2.18 7.16 15.79
CA ILE A 96 2.41 7.46 14.37
C ILE A 96 1.27 8.25 13.72
N TYR A 97 0.06 8.19 14.27
CA TYR A 97 -1.10 8.94 13.74
C TYR A 97 -1.37 10.21 14.53
N ASN A 98 -1.73 11.28 13.81
CA ASN A 98 -2.01 12.60 14.39
C ASN A 98 -3.50 12.99 14.33
N ASN A 99 -4.33 12.17 13.70
CA ASN A 99 -5.76 12.40 13.54
C ASN A 99 -6.53 11.07 13.52
N THR A 100 -7.84 11.15 13.70
CA THR A 100 -8.78 10.03 13.81
C THR A 100 -9.01 9.27 12.50
N GLU A 101 -8.90 9.94 11.35
CA GLU A 101 -9.05 9.30 10.03
C GLU A 101 -7.87 8.36 9.74
N ASP A 102 -6.64 8.86 9.88
CA ASP A 102 -5.43 8.05 9.69
C ASP A 102 -5.32 6.94 10.74
N PHE A 103 -5.66 7.24 12.01
CA PHE A 103 -5.75 6.22 13.05
C PHE A 103 -6.74 5.11 12.66
N THR A 104 -7.92 5.46 12.15
CA THR A 104 -8.91 4.48 11.71
C THR A 104 -8.42 3.68 10.51
N ASN A 105 -7.85 4.33 9.51
CA ASN A 105 -7.26 3.65 8.35
C ASN A 105 -6.12 2.72 8.75
N GLY A 106 -5.34 3.08 9.77
CA GLY A 106 -4.32 2.22 10.39
C GLY A 106 -4.91 0.97 11.04
N VAL A 107 -6.04 1.10 11.74
CA VAL A 107 -6.75 -0.06 12.31
C VAL A 107 -7.30 -0.97 11.21
N LEU A 108 -7.86 -0.40 10.14
CA LEU A 108 -8.33 -1.16 8.98
C LEU A 108 -7.19 -1.93 8.29
N GLN A 109 -6.02 -1.29 8.15
CA GLN A 109 -4.81 -1.95 7.64
C GLN A 109 -4.45 -3.21 8.42
N ILE A 110 -4.61 -3.22 9.75
CA ILE A 110 -4.34 -4.40 10.59
C ILE A 110 -5.30 -5.55 10.23
N VAL A 111 -6.61 -5.31 10.31
CA VAL A 111 -7.60 -6.38 10.12
C VAL A 111 -7.65 -6.89 8.67
N HIS A 112 -7.26 -6.08 7.68
CA HIS A 112 -7.14 -6.50 6.28
C HIS A 112 -6.02 -7.50 6.02
N GLN A 113 -5.12 -7.74 6.98
CA GLN A 113 -4.02 -8.72 6.88
C GLN A 113 -4.35 -10.05 7.57
N ILE A 114 -5.46 -10.12 8.31
CA ILE A 114 -5.88 -11.36 8.96
C ILE A 114 -6.53 -12.26 7.91
N THR A 115 -6.22 -13.56 7.97
CA THR A 115 -6.72 -14.53 6.99
C THR A 115 -8.23 -14.68 7.11
N TYR A 116 -8.95 -14.46 6.01
CA TYR A 116 -10.39 -14.63 5.99
C TYR A 116 -10.77 -16.11 5.94
N GLU A 117 -11.48 -16.58 6.97
CA GLU A 117 -12.06 -17.91 7.08
C GLU A 117 -13.43 -17.81 7.73
N GLU A 118 -14.49 -18.27 7.03
CA GLU A 118 -15.85 -18.27 7.56
C GLU A 118 -15.90 -19.00 8.90
N SER A 119 -16.41 -18.32 9.93
CA SER A 119 -16.47 -18.87 11.27
C SER A 119 -17.88 -19.36 11.60
N GLU A 120 -17.99 -20.49 12.29
CA GLU A 120 -19.29 -20.98 12.79
C GLU A 120 -19.69 -20.31 14.11
N ALA A 121 -18.71 -19.79 14.86
CA ALA A 121 -18.89 -19.24 16.19
C ALA A 121 -18.24 -17.86 16.28
N VAL A 122 -18.98 -16.93 16.89
CA VAL A 122 -18.46 -15.61 17.26
C VAL A 122 -17.38 -15.77 18.32
N LYS A 123 -16.28 -15.01 18.20
CA LYS A 123 -15.10 -15.07 19.08
C LYS A 123 -14.72 -13.66 19.55
N TYR A 124 -14.08 -13.57 20.71
CA TYR A 124 -13.50 -12.32 21.18
C TYR A 124 -12.22 -11.98 20.40
N PRO A 125 -11.84 -10.69 20.31
CA PRO A 125 -10.64 -10.25 19.59
C PRO A 125 -9.35 -11.00 19.96
N ALA A 126 -9.16 -11.32 21.25
CA ALA A 126 -7.97 -12.08 21.68
C ALA A 126 -7.96 -13.51 21.12
N GLU A 127 -9.12 -14.15 20.97
CA GLU A 127 -9.22 -15.49 20.35
C GLU A 127 -8.95 -15.42 18.85
N THR A 128 -9.60 -14.48 18.15
CA THR A 128 -9.40 -14.30 16.72
C THR A 128 -7.93 -13.98 16.38
N LEU A 129 -7.27 -13.13 17.17
CA LEU A 129 -5.84 -12.86 17.00
C LEU A 129 -4.99 -14.09 17.31
N PHE A 130 -5.28 -14.80 18.42
CA PHE A 130 -4.53 -16.00 18.79
C PHE A 130 -4.58 -17.08 17.69
N GLU A 131 -5.72 -17.23 17.02
CA GLU A 131 -5.92 -18.19 15.94
C GLU A 131 -5.44 -17.69 14.56
N GLY A 132 -5.35 -16.37 14.35
CA GLY A 132 -4.87 -15.76 13.11
C GLY A 132 -5.84 -15.83 11.92
N VAL A 133 -7.08 -16.27 12.16
CA VAL A 133 -8.13 -16.44 11.15
C VAL A 133 -9.47 -15.92 11.65
N GLY A 134 -10.35 -15.49 10.75
CA GLY A 134 -11.72 -15.11 11.08
C GLY A 134 -12.49 -14.53 9.91
N ASP A 135 -13.73 -14.11 10.15
CA ASP A 135 -14.62 -13.53 9.15
C ASP A 135 -15.08 -12.11 9.54
N CYS A 136 -16.11 -11.62 8.84
CA CYS A 136 -16.48 -10.20 8.81
C CYS A 136 -16.80 -9.60 10.19
N ASP A 137 -17.48 -10.35 11.05
CA ASP A 137 -17.83 -9.90 12.41
C ASP A 137 -16.62 -9.96 13.34
N LEU A 138 -15.81 -11.01 13.28
CA LEU A 138 -14.58 -11.14 14.08
C LEU A 138 -13.60 -9.99 13.79
N PHE A 139 -13.45 -9.61 12.51
CA PHE A 139 -12.62 -8.48 12.13
C PHE A 139 -13.21 -7.15 12.61
N ALA A 140 -14.53 -7.00 12.56
CA ALA A 140 -15.22 -5.83 13.12
C ALA A 140 -15.04 -5.72 14.64
N PHE A 141 -15.01 -6.83 15.38
CA PHE A 141 -14.75 -6.81 16.82
C PHE A 141 -13.31 -6.42 17.15
N ILE A 142 -12.31 -6.92 16.41
CA ILE A 142 -10.92 -6.49 16.58
C ILE A 142 -10.79 -4.99 16.32
N ALA A 143 -11.26 -4.53 15.16
CA ALA A 143 -11.16 -3.13 14.77
C ALA A 143 -11.92 -2.22 15.75
N GLY A 144 -13.17 -2.56 16.07
CA GLY A 144 -13.98 -1.82 17.04
C GLY A 144 -13.33 -1.74 18.42
N SER A 145 -12.67 -2.80 18.87
CA SER A 145 -11.97 -2.82 20.16
C SER A 145 -10.76 -1.89 20.17
N ILE A 146 -9.96 -1.87 19.10
CA ILE A 146 -8.80 -0.97 19.00
C ILE A 146 -9.27 0.49 18.91
N LEU A 147 -10.30 0.75 18.09
CA LEU A 147 -10.87 2.09 17.89
C LEU A 147 -11.41 2.68 19.18
N GLU A 148 -12.28 1.95 19.88
CA GLU A 148 -12.80 2.37 21.18
C GLU A 148 -11.69 2.55 22.22
N ALA A 149 -10.65 1.69 22.21
CA ALA A 149 -9.51 1.84 23.11
C ALA A 149 -8.67 3.08 22.82
N GLY A 150 -8.65 3.51 21.55
CA GLY A 150 -8.06 4.76 21.09
C GLY A 150 -8.96 5.98 21.30
N GLY A 151 -10.17 5.81 21.83
CA GLY A 151 -11.13 6.90 22.05
C GLY A 151 -11.91 7.31 20.80
N VAL A 152 -11.95 6.47 19.76
CA VAL A 152 -12.74 6.69 18.54
C VAL A 152 -14.04 5.89 18.66
N PRO A 153 -15.21 6.56 18.79
CA PRO A 153 -16.49 5.87 18.97
C PRO A 153 -16.86 5.03 17.75
N VAL A 154 -17.42 3.84 17.99
CA VAL A 154 -17.85 2.92 16.95
C VAL A 154 -19.29 2.44 17.14
N VAL A 155 -19.92 2.09 16.03
CA VAL A 155 -21.16 1.28 16.01
C VAL A 155 -20.95 0.10 15.08
N LEU A 156 -21.55 -1.04 15.41
CA LEU A 156 -21.56 -2.21 14.53
C LEU A 156 -22.71 -2.10 13.52
N LEU A 157 -22.46 -2.57 12.31
CA LEU A 157 -23.40 -2.57 11.20
C LEU A 157 -23.69 -4.01 10.81
N TYR A 158 -24.87 -4.51 11.20
CA TYR A 158 -25.28 -5.87 10.91
C TYR A 158 -26.22 -5.93 9.71
N TYR A 159 -25.75 -6.54 8.62
CA TYR A 159 -26.47 -6.75 7.38
C TYR A 159 -27.03 -8.18 7.34
N GLN A 160 -28.13 -8.41 8.05
CA GLN A 160 -28.68 -9.75 8.26
C GLN A 160 -28.97 -10.51 6.95
N GLN A 161 -29.50 -9.84 5.92
CA GLN A 161 -29.84 -10.48 4.65
C GLN A 161 -28.60 -10.84 3.83
N GLN A 162 -27.55 -10.02 3.93
CA GLN A 162 -26.28 -10.20 3.24
C GLN A 162 -25.35 -11.13 4.00
N ARG A 163 -25.69 -11.51 5.25
CA ARG A 163 -24.85 -12.26 6.18
C ARG A 163 -23.46 -11.60 6.32
N HIS A 164 -23.46 -10.27 6.46
CA HIS A 164 -22.25 -9.47 6.56
C HIS A 164 -22.27 -8.58 7.81
N MET A 165 -21.09 -8.30 8.34
CA MET A 165 -20.87 -7.31 9.38
C MET A 165 -19.69 -6.42 9.02
N GLN A 166 -19.84 -5.14 9.31
CA GLN A 166 -18.77 -4.17 9.34
C GLN A 166 -19.02 -3.19 10.49
N LEU A 167 -18.22 -2.13 10.60
CA LEU A 167 -18.43 -1.08 11.58
C LEU A 167 -18.60 0.28 10.91
N ALA A 168 -19.07 1.24 11.68
CA ALA A 168 -18.97 2.64 11.33
C ALA A 168 -18.37 3.43 12.50
N VAL A 169 -17.58 4.45 12.18
CA VAL A 169 -16.78 5.21 13.15
C VAL A 169 -17.14 6.68 13.15
N ASP A 170 -17.14 7.29 14.33
CA ASP A 170 -17.17 8.75 14.44
C ASP A 170 -15.74 9.29 14.46
N VAL A 171 -15.25 9.72 13.30
CA VAL A 171 -13.94 10.38 13.18
C VAL A 171 -14.03 11.90 13.39
N GLY A 172 -15.21 12.46 13.70
CA GLY A 172 -15.42 13.87 14.01
C GLY A 172 -15.56 14.82 12.81
N TYR A 173 -15.23 14.36 11.60
CA TYR A 173 -15.35 15.12 10.35
C TYR A 173 -15.58 14.17 9.17
N GLN A 174 -15.91 14.71 7.99
CA GLN A 174 -16.07 13.90 6.78
C GLN A 174 -14.71 13.40 6.29
N PRO A 175 -14.49 12.08 6.15
CA PRO A 175 -13.25 11.52 5.62
C PRO A 175 -12.82 12.17 4.30
N THR A 176 -11.53 12.49 4.19
CA THR A 176 -10.94 13.12 3.01
C THR A 176 -10.15 12.17 2.12
N ASP A 177 -9.75 11.00 2.63
CA ASP A 177 -8.93 10.02 1.90
C ASP A 177 -9.73 8.93 1.18
N ALA A 178 -11.06 8.94 1.31
CA ALA A 178 -11.95 8.04 0.59
C ALA A 178 -11.89 8.29 -0.93
N ARG A 179 -11.75 7.22 -1.72
CA ARG A 179 -11.49 7.31 -3.18
C ARG A 179 -12.76 7.40 -4.03
N ASN A 180 -13.83 6.71 -3.61
CA ASN A 180 -15.03 6.49 -4.43
C ASN A 180 -16.32 7.02 -3.77
N GLY A 181 -16.18 8.07 -2.95
CA GLY A 181 -17.27 8.68 -2.20
C GLY A 181 -17.26 8.31 -0.72
N VAL A 182 -18.00 9.08 0.08
CA VAL A 182 -18.06 8.96 1.53
C VAL A 182 -19.46 8.52 1.95
N TYR A 183 -19.54 7.38 2.64
CA TYR A 183 -20.76 6.76 3.13
C TYR A 183 -20.80 6.80 4.65
N SER A 184 -22.00 6.97 5.20
CA SER A 184 -22.20 7.06 6.65
C SER A 184 -23.58 6.55 7.05
N VAL A 185 -23.73 6.29 8.33
CA VAL A 185 -25.01 6.09 9.02
C VAL A 185 -25.16 7.13 10.12
N THR A 186 -26.40 7.42 10.51
CA THR A 186 -26.68 8.28 11.66
C THR A 186 -27.14 7.41 12.83
N TYR A 187 -26.50 7.59 13.99
CA TYR A 187 -26.87 6.92 15.24
C TYR A 187 -26.87 7.94 16.38
N GLN A 188 -27.96 8.01 17.13
CA GLN A 188 -28.12 8.94 18.27
C GLN A 188 -27.70 10.40 17.96
N ASN A 189 -28.05 10.91 16.77
CA ASN A 189 -27.70 12.24 16.24
C ASN A 189 -26.21 12.49 15.95
N ALA A 190 -25.37 11.45 15.99
CA ALA A 190 -23.99 11.49 15.51
C ALA A 190 -23.87 10.76 14.15
N THR A 191 -22.92 11.20 13.34
CA THR A 191 -22.62 10.60 12.03
C THR A 191 -21.45 9.65 12.19
N TYR A 192 -21.66 8.40 11.79
CA TYR A 192 -20.63 7.36 11.78
C TYR A 192 -20.33 6.97 10.34
N TYR A 193 -19.07 7.07 9.93
CA TYR A 193 -18.61 6.74 8.58
C TYR A 193 -18.29 5.26 8.45
N ILE A 194 -18.66 4.67 7.31
CA ILE A 194 -18.45 3.24 7.06
C ILE A 194 -16.96 2.89 7.15
N ALA A 195 -16.65 1.77 7.78
CA ALA A 195 -15.28 1.26 7.87
C ALA A 195 -15.33 -0.26 7.63
N GLU A 196 -15.15 -0.64 6.37
CA GLU A 196 -15.20 -2.03 5.93
C GLU A 196 -13.94 -2.79 6.37
N CYS A 197 -14.13 -3.81 7.20
CA CYS A 197 -13.06 -4.57 7.84
C CYS A 197 -12.59 -5.76 6.99
N THR A 198 -13.27 -6.07 5.88
CA THR A 198 -12.91 -7.16 4.97
C THR A 198 -12.39 -6.62 3.64
N GLY A 199 -11.13 -6.90 3.30
CA GLY A 199 -10.52 -6.27 2.12
C GLY A 199 -9.23 -6.89 1.59
N GLY A 200 -8.58 -7.79 2.34
CA GLY A 200 -7.46 -8.64 1.91
C GLY A 200 -6.18 -7.93 1.44
N SER A 201 -6.19 -6.60 1.28
CA SER A 201 -5.04 -5.78 0.92
C SER A 201 -4.90 -4.68 1.95
N TRP A 202 -3.81 -4.65 2.70
CA TRP A 202 -3.64 -3.61 3.72
C TRP A 202 -3.36 -2.23 3.09
N ARG A 203 -2.46 -2.13 2.10
CA ARG A 203 -2.15 -0.84 1.43
C ARG A 203 -3.30 -0.29 0.58
N ASN A 204 -4.05 -1.16 -0.08
CA ASN A 204 -5.07 -0.76 -1.07
C ASN A 204 -6.50 -1.08 -0.65
N GLY A 205 -6.69 -1.68 0.53
CA GLY A 205 -7.98 -2.04 1.09
C GLY A 205 -8.86 -0.84 1.38
N TRP A 206 -10.00 -1.11 1.99
CA TRP A 206 -11.00 -0.09 2.28
C TRP A 206 -10.48 0.96 3.24
N ARG A 207 -10.80 2.21 2.92
CA ARG A 207 -10.56 3.36 3.80
C ARG A 207 -11.85 3.74 4.51
N VAL A 208 -11.74 4.39 5.65
CA VAL A 208 -12.91 4.96 6.32
C VAL A 208 -13.67 5.90 5.38
N GLY A 209 -14.99 5.79 5.40
CA GLY A 209 -15.91 6.43 4.47
C GLY A 209 -16.18 5.63 3.20
N GLU A 210 -15.34 4.68 2.81
CA GLU A 210 -15.62 3.84 1.63
C GLU A 210 -16.59 2.71 1.97
N CYS A 211 -17.45 2.36 1.01
CA CYS A 211 -18.44 1.30 1.17
C CYS A 211 -18.47 0.40 -0.07
N PRO A 212 -18.37 -0.93 0.08
CA PRO A 212 -18.61 -1.86 -1.01
C PRO A 212 -19.98 -1.63 -1.66
N SER A 213 -20.05 -1.72 -2.99
CA SER A 213 -21.28 -1.44 -3.75
C SER A 213 -22.44 -2.35 -3.35
N SER A 214 -22.16 -3.57 -2.91
CA SER A 214 -23.13 -4.54 -2.39
C SER A 214 -23.84 -4.08 -1.11
N TYR A 215 -23.32 -3.08 -0.40
CA TYR A 215 -23.86 -2.61 0.89
C TYR A 215 -24.33 -1.15 0.83
N GLN A 216 -24.16 -0.48 -0.31
CA GLN A 216 -24.63 0.88 -0.52
C GLN A 216 -26.15 0.93 -0.60
N ASN A 217 -26.77 1.86 0.12
CA ASN A 217 -28.22 2.10 0.13
C ASN A 217 -29.07 0.88 0.58
N ILE A 218 -28.49 -0.06 1.33
CA ILE A 218 -29.20 -1.19 1.92
C ILE A 218 -29.54 -0.88 3.37
N SER A 219 -30.73 -1.31 3.82
CA SER A 219 -31.12 -1.24 5.23
C SER A 219 -30.15 -2.04 6.10
N VAL A 220 -29.66 -1.42 7.16
CA VAL A 220 -28.70 -2.00 8.09
C VAL A 220 -29.21 -1.90 9.51
N GLN A 221 -28.98 -2.92 10.33
CA GLN A 221 -29.22 -2.83 11.76
C GLN A 221 -27.98 -2.21 12.43
N VAL A 222 -28.14 -1.01 12.98
CA VAL A 222 -27.09 -0.34 13.74
C VAL A 222 -27.14 -0.83 15.19
N VAL A 223 -26.02 -1.37 15.66
CA VAL A 223 -25.83 -1.86 17.03
C VAL A 223 -24.85 -0.93 17.72
N GLY A 224 -25.34 -0.21 18.72
CA GLY A 224 -24.52 0.69 19.54
C GLY A 224 -23.61 -0.08 20.50
N PRO A 225 -22.58 0.58 21.05
CA PRO A 225 -21.72 -0.04 22.04
C PRO A 225 -22.49 -0.35 23.33
N THR A 226 -22.29 -1.55 23.88
CA THR A 226 -22.78 -1.90 25.21
C THR A 226 -21.57 -2.22 26.08
N TYR A 227 -21.14 -1.25 26.89
CA TYR A 227 -19.95 -1.42 27.71
C TYR A 227 -20.28 -2.28 28.94
N MET A 228 -19.90 -3.55 28.90
CA MET A 228 -19.80 -4.36 30.12
C MET A 228 -18.48 -4.04 30.82
N GLN A 229 -18.53 -3.59 32.07
CA GLN A 229 -17.35 -3.31 32.90
C GLN A 229 -16.71 -4.60 33.43
N ASN A 230 -16.31 -5.52 32.56
CA ASN A 230 -15.48 -6.65 32.94
C ASN A 230 -14.06 -6.40 32.46
N THR A 231 -13.16 -6.11 33.39
CA THR A 231 -11.72 -6.05 33.10
C THR A 231 -11.21 -7.46 32.92
N ALA A 232 -10.76 -7.78 31.72
CA ALA A 232 -10.02 -9.01 31.42
C ALA A 232 -8.76 -9.13 32.31
N PRO A 233 -8.24 -10.35 32.55
CA PRO A 233 -7.06 -10.56 33.39
C PRO A 233 -5.76 -9.99 32.80
N GLY A 234 -5.77 -9.59 31.52
CA GLY A 234 -4.61 -9.05 30.82
C GLY A 234 -4.99 -8.35 29.50
N GLN A 235 -3.96 -7.95 28.77
CA GLN A 235 -4.07 -7.21 27.50
C GLN A 235 -3.15 -7.86 26.45
N VAL A 236 -3.38 -7.55 25.17
CA VAL A 236 -2.46 -7.90 24.08
C VAL A 236 -1.21 -7.01 24.17
N GLY A 237 -0.03 -7.62 24.16
CA GLY A 237 1.23 -6.87 24.06
C GLY A 237 1.40 -6.28 22.67
N ALA A 238 1.97 -5.07 22.57
CA ALA A 238 2.18 -4.41 21.28
C ALA A 238 3.52 -3.67 21.23
N SER A 239 4.22 -3.80 20.11
CA SER A 239 5.41 -3.01 19.78
C SER A 239 5.35 -2.54 18.33
N LEU A 240 6.01 -1.42 18.04
CA LEU A 240 5.97 -0.77 16.74
C LEU A 240 7.40 -0.41 16.32
N HIS A 241 7.75 -0.73 15.08
CA HIS A 241 9.07 -0.49 14.50
C HIS A 241 8.92 0.07 13.08
N GLU A 242 9.64 1.14 12.75
CA GLU A 242 9.67 1.68 11.38
C GLU A 242 10.46 0.76 10.46
N LEU A 243 9.99 0.48 9.24
CA LEU A 243 10.74 -0.37 8.32
C LEU A 243 12.05 0.29 7.86
N ASP A 244 13.00 -0.52 7.40
CA ASP A 244 14.30 -0.02 6.96
C ASP A 244 14.16 0.89 5.72
N PRO A 245 14.93 1.97 5.61
CA PRO A 245 14.80 2.90 4.50
C PRO A 245 15.35 2.31 3.19
N SER A 246 14.82 2.80 2.08
CA SER A 246 15.38 2.57 0.76
C SER A 246 15.76 3.86 0.06
N THR A 247 16.53 3.74 -1.02
CA THR A 247 16.83 4.85 -1.93
C THR A 247 16.43 4.50 -3.34
N LEU A 248 15.82 5.46 -4.04
CA LEU A 248 15.46 5.36 -5.43
C LEU A 248 16.20 6.43 -6.22
N THR A 249 16.80 6.05 -7.34
CA THR A 249 17.48 6.98 -8.25
C THR A 249 16.74 7.06 -9.57
N LEU A 250 16.85 8.20 -10.25
CA LEU A 250 16.31 8.39 -11.59
C LEU A 250 17.28 9.19 -12.46
N ALA A 251 17.44 8.72 -13.70
CA ALA A 251 18.18 9.39 -14.76
C ALA A 251 17.39 9.33 -16.07
N MET A 252 17.60 10.33 -16.91
CA MET A 252 17.05 10.38 -18.26
C MET A 252 18.17 10.22 -19.28
N SER A 253 17.90 9.54 -20.40
CA SER A 253 18.88 9.32 -21.46
C SER A 253 19.36 10.63 -22.10
N SER A 254 18.55 11.68 -22.08
CA SER A 254 18.90 13.02 -22.52
C SER A 254 18.09 14.08 -21.77
N PRO A 255 18.67 15.23 -21.40
CA PRO A 255 17.94 16.36 -20.86
C PRO A 255 17.20 17.18 -21.94
N PHE A 256 17.46 16.92 -23.23
CA PHE A 256 16.79 17.56 -24.36
C PHE A 256 16.23 16.53 -25.33
N ILE A 257 14.99 16.73 -25.77
CA ILE A 257 14.38 15.87 -26.78
C ILE A 257 13.53 16.69 -27.76
N LEU A 258 13.37 16.21 -28.99
CA LEU A 258 12.39 16.78 -29.91
C LEU A 258 10.99 16.29 -29.55
N GLN A 259 9.99 17.13 -29.78
CA GLN A 259 8.59 16.74 -29.66
C GLN A 259 8.29 15.46 -30.47
N ASN A 260 7.51 14.55 -29.89
CA ASN A 260 7.24 13.18 -30.37
C ASN A 260 8.48 12.25 -30.38
N GLY A 261 9.59 12.68 -29.80
CA GLY A 261 10.73 11.82 -29.53
C GLY A 261 10.46 10.88 -28.34
N ASN A 262 11.24 9.80 -28.26
CA ASN A 262 11.26 8.89 -27.13
C ASN A 262 12.45 9.16 -26.21
N VAL A 263 12.20 9.34 -24.92
CA VAL A 263 13.25 9.42 -23.89
C VAL A 263 13.19 8.16 -23.03
N THR A 264 14.36 7.62 -22.71
CA THR A 264 14.45 6.46 -21.81
C THR A 264 14.76 6.97 -20.42
N ILE A 265 13.91 6.61 -19.47
CA ILE A 265 14.08 6.87 -18.04
C ILE A 265 14.62 5.59 -17.41
N THR A 266 15.71 5.69 -16.68
CA THR A 266 16.32 4.57 -15.95
C THR A 266 16.50 4.94 -14.50
N GLY A 267 16.66 3.93 -13.66
CA GLY A 267 16.93 4.15 -12.25
C GLY A 267 17.18 2.84 -11.52
N GLN A 268 17.40 2.94 -10.22
CA GLN A 268 17.71 1.79 -9.36
C GLN A 268 17.18 2.01 -7.95
N ILE A 269 16.61 0.95 -7.36
CA ILE A 269 16.30 0.87 -5.93
C ILE A 269 17.49 0.23 -5.21
N LEU A 270 17.86 0.79 -4.04
CA LEU A 270 18.75 0.16 -3.07
C LEU A 270 18.07 0.08 -1.69
N PRO A 271 18.16 -1.05 -0.96
CA PRO A 271 18.69 -2.35 -1.39
C PRO A 271 18.00 -2.91 -2.65
N HIS A 272 18.67 -3.79 -3.40
CA HIS A 272 18.12 -4.30 -4.67
C HIS A 272 16.86 -5.13 -4.41
N GLN A 273 15.74 -4.70 -4.97
CA GLN A 273 14.47 -5.42 -4.92
C GLN A 273 14.06 -5.85 -6.33
N THR A 274 13.62 -7.10 -6.49
CA THR A 274 13.30 -7.68 -7.81
C THR A 274 11.78 -7.68 -8.04
N GLY A 275 11.33 -7.27 -9.23
CA GLY A 275 9.92 -7.33 -9.61
C GLY A 275 9.05 -6.25 -8.95
N GLU A 276 9.65 -5.29 -8.25
CA GLU A 276 8.92 -4.20 -7.60
C GLU A 276 8.43 -3.18 -8.61
N ASN A 277 7.23 -2.64 -8.39
CA ASN A 277 6.60 -1.70 -9.30
C ASN A 277 7.01 -0.24 -8.99
N ILE A 278 7.77 0.36 -9.89
CA ILE A 278 8.14 1.77 -9.87
C ILE A 278 7.08 2.59 -10.60
N THR A 279 6.46 3.53 -9.91
CA THR A 279 5.54 4.50 -10.51
C THR A 279 6.32 5.72 -10.99
N LEU A 280 6.13 6.11 -12.25
CA LEU A 280 6.72 7.32 -12.82
C LEU A 280 5.66 8.42 -12.94
N ARG A 281 6.02 9.62 -12.49
CA ARG A 281 5.17 10.82 -12.58
C ARG A 281 5.92 11.96 -13.26
N ALA A 282 5.16 12.80 -13.94
CA ALA A 282 5.67 14.03 -14.53
C ALA A 282 4.74 15.21 -14.20
N ARG A 283 5.28 16.42 -14.30
CA ARG A 283 4.48 17.66 -14.26
C ARG A 283 5.09 18.69 -15.20
N SER A 284 4.26 19.55 -15.78
CA SER A 284 4.74 20.74 -16.49
C SER A 284 4.90 21.90 -15.51
N ASN A 285 6.12 22.44 -15.41
CA ASN A 285 6.44 23.52 -14.46
C ASN A 285 5.97 23.17 -13.03
N ALA A 286 5.29 24.10 -12.34
CA ALA A 286 4.69 23.90 -11.02
C ALA A 286 3.23 23.38 -11.07
N GLY A 287 2.84 22.72 -12.16
CA GLY A 287 1.52 22.10 -12.29
C GLY A 287 1.35 20.84 -11.44
N GLU A 288 0.19 20.20 -11.56
CA GLU A 288 -0.10 18.94 -10.88
C GLU A 288 0.71 17.77 -11.48
N TRP A 289 1.10 16.85 -10.60
CA TRP A 289 1.74 15.60 -11.00
C TRP A 289 0.73 14.67 -11.64
N PHE A 290 1.07 14.11 -12.81
CA PHE A 290 0.31 13.06 -13.45
C PHE A 290 1.21 11.82 -13.66
N THR A 291 0.60 10.64 -13.61
CA THR A 291 1.32 9.37 -13.82
C THR A 291 1.59 9.19 -15.32
N ILE A 292 2.86 8.96 -15.68
CA ILE A 292 3.26 8.67 -17.07
C ILE A 292 3.32 7.17 -17.37
N GLY A 293 3.49 6.35 -16.34
CA GLY A 293 3.52 4.89 -16.46
C GLY A 293 4.17 4.23 -15.25
N SER A 294 4.46 2.94 -15.39
CA SER A 294 5.21 2.18 -14.39
C SER A 294 6.22 1.23 -15.05
N ALA A 295 7.22 0.82 -14.29
CA ALA A 295 8.23 -0.15 -14.70
C ALA A 295 8.54 -1.10 -13.54
N GLN A 296 8.84 -2.35 -13.85
CA GLN A 296 9.30 -3.32 -12.84
C GLN A 296 10.82 -3.29 -12.70
N THR A 297 11.31 -3.54 -11.50
CA THR A 297 12.74 -3.72 -11.27
C THR A 297 13.23 -5.10 -11.72
N GLY A 298 14.44 -5.13 -12.29
CA GLY A 298 15.20 -6.35 -12.53
C GLY A 298 15.84 -6.91 -11.26
N THR A 299 16.60 -7.99 -11.40
CA THR A 299 17.29 -8.66 -10.28
C THR A 299 18.39 -7.82 -9.63
N ASP A 300 18.86 -6.78 -10.32
CA ASP A 300 19.80 -5.78 -9.83
C ASP A 300 19.10 -4.52 -9.28
N GLY A 301 17.78 -4.56 -9.08
CA GLY A 301 16.99 -3.44 -8.61
C GLY A 301 16.83 -2.31 -9.64
N ARG A 302 17.31 -2.47 -10.88
CA ARG A 302 17.21 -1.45 -11.92
C ARG A 302 15.90 -1.52 -12.67
N PHE A 303 15.40 -0.38 -13.11
CA PHE A 303 14.24 -0.28 -13.99
C PHE A 303 14.57 0.58 -15.22
N SER A 304 13.78 0.39 -16.28
CA SER A 304 13.84 1.20 -17.51
C SER A 304 12.43 1.43 -18.03
N PHE A 305 12.14 2.65 -18.46
CA PHE A 305 10.85 3.06 -19.00
C PHE A 305 11.04 3.98 -20.21
N ASP A 306 10.44 3.64 -21.34
CA ASP A 306 10.46 4.47 -22.54
C ASP A 306 9.23 5.35 -22.60
N TRP A 307 9.45 6.67 -22.73
CA TRP A 307 8.41 7.67 -22.72
C TRP A 307 8.43 8.53 -23.98
N MET A 308 7.34 8.48 -24.74
CA MET A 308 7.12 9.34 -25.90
C MET A 308 6.40 10.62 -25.50
N ILE A 309 7.09 11.77 -25.58
CA ILE A 309 6.54 13.05 -25.10
C ILE A 309 5.93 13.82 -26.27
N GLN A 310 4.62 14.08 -26.20
CA GLN A 310 3.86 14.72 -27.28
C GLN A 310 3.79 16.25 -27.18
N THR A 311 4.05 16.81 -25.99
CA THR A 311 3.95 18.25 -25.72
C THR A 311 5.33 18.88 -25.56
N SER A 312 5.55 20.01 -26.21
CA SER A 312 6.77 20.80 -26.06
C SER A 312 6.76 21.62 -24.76
N GLY A 313 7.93 21.92 -24.21
CA GLY A 313 8.09 22.66 -22.96
C GLY A 313 9.12 22.00 -22.05
N SER A 314 9.05 22.29 -20.75
CA SER A 314 9.84 21.62 -19.72
C SER A 314 8.94 20.75 -18.84
N MET A 315 9.41 19.54 -18.53
CA MET A 315 8.76 18.66 -17.57
C MET A 315 9.72 18.21 -16.49
N ASP A 316 9.26 18.28 -15.24
CA ASP A 316 9.89 17.60 -14.12
C ASP A 316 9.38 16.17 -14.07
N VAL A 317 10.28 15.24 -13.82
CA VAL A 317 10.02 13.79 -13.80
C VAL A 317 10.58 13.23 -12.50
N GLN A 318 9.83 12.31 -11.91
CA GLN A 318 10.19 11.61 -10.69
C GLN A 318 9.69 10.17 -10.75
N ALA A 319 10.41 9.28 -10.09
CA ALA A 319 9.97 7.92 -9.80
C ALA A 319 9.69 7.76 -8.31
N SER A 320 8.74 6.90 -7.99
CA SER A 320 8.39 6.56 -6.61
C SER A 320 8.05 5.08 -6.51
N TRP A 321 8.34 4.49 -5.37
CA TRP A 321 7.85 3.17 -5.00
C TRP A 321 7.39 3.20 -3.53
N LEU A 322 6.40 2.38 -3.19
CA LEU A 322 5.71 2.46 -1.89
C LEU A 322 6.42 1.67 -0.78
N GLY A 323 7.46 0.91 -1.11
CA GLY A 323 8.06 -0.06 -0.20
C GLY A 323 7.38 -1.42 -0.27
N ASN A 324 7.85 -2.34 0.56
CA ASN A 324 7.32 -3.68 0.68
C ASN A 324 7.19 -4.08 2.17
N GLU A 325 7.30 -5.37 2.49
CA GLU A 325 7.17 -5.88 3.86
C GLU A 325 8.41 -5.62 4.73
N GLU A 326 9.55 -5.36 4.09
CA GLU A 326 10.84 -5.20 4.76
C GLU A 326 11.35 -3.75 4.70
N LEU A 327 11.01 -3.04 3.62
CA LEU A 327 11.57 -1.73 3.32
C LEU A 327 10.50 -0.66 3.15
N ASN A 328 10.81 0.52 3.66
CA ASN A 328 10.11 1.75 3.33
C ASN A 328 10.29 2.11 1.85
N GLY A 329 9.25 2.72 1.29
CA GLY A 329 9.28 3.32 -0.02
C GLY A 329 10.24 4.48 -0.09
N SER A 330 10.50 4.92 -1.31
CA SER A 330 11.28 6.12 -1.55
C SER A 330 10.91 6.79 -2.85
N VAL A 331 11.28 8.05 -2.93
CA VAL A 331 11.04 8.92 -4.06
C VAL A 331 12.39 9.34 -4.63
N SER A 332 12.51 9.33 -5.95
CA SER A 332 13.78 9.64 -6.62
C SER A 332 14.16 11.11 -6.54
N ASN A 333 15.41 11.41 -6.90
CA ASN A 333 15.80 12.74 -7.33
C ASN A 333 14.89 13.24 -8.47
N LEU A 334 14.69 14.55 -8.55
CA LEU A 334 13.99 15.19 -9.66
C LEU A 334 14.91 15.25 -10.89
N ALA A 335 14.37 14.91 -12.06
CA ALA A 335 15.02 15.14 -13.35
C ALA A 335 14.15 16.04 -14.22
N THR A 336 14.76 16.94 -14.98
CA THR A 336 14.05 17.84 -15.89
C THR A 336 14.41 17.53 -17.33
N VAL A 337 13.40 17.41 -18.19
CA VAL A 337 13.57 17.25 -19.63
C VAL A 337 12.98 18.46 -20.37
N TRP A 338 13.73 18.96 -21.35
CA TRP A 338 13.33 20.05 -22.23
C TRP A 338 12.92 19.48 -23.59
N ILE A 339 11.63 19.59 -23.91
CA ILE A 339 11.04 19.13 -25.15
C ILE A 339 10.96 20.28 -26.15
N LEU A 340 11.84 20.23 -27.14
CA LEU A 340 11.95 21.22 -28.21
C LEU A 340 10.86 20.98 -29.28
N PRO A 341 10.08 22.01 -29.65
CA PRO A 341 9.12 21.91 -30.75
C PRO A 341 9.77 21.54 -32.08
N LEU A 342 9.07 20.77 -32.93
CA LEU A 342 9.59 20.36 -34.24
C LEU A 342 9.97 21.53 -35.16
N TYR A 343 9.29 22.67 -35.02
CA TYR A 343 9.60 23.87 -35.82
C TYR A 343 10.99 24.48 -35.52
N VAL A 344 11.62 24.14 -34.39
CA VAL A 344 12.99 24.57 -34.08
C VAL A 344 13.96 24.04 -35.13
N ILE A 345 13.75 22.82 -35.64
CA ILE A 345 14.55 22.24 -36.73
C ILE A 345 14.44 23.11 -37.99
N ALA A 346 13.22 23.56 -38.32
CA ALA A 346 13.00 24.41 -39.49
C ALA A 346 13.79 25.73 -39.40
N PHE A 347 13.84 26.36 -38.22
CA PHE A 347 14.64 27.56 -37.99
C PHE A 347 16.15 27.30 -38.09
N VAL A 348 16.64 26.19 -37.53
CA VAL A 348 18.06 25.81 -37.61
C VAL A 348 18.47 25.56 -39.08
N VAL A 349 17.64 24.83 -39.83
CA VAL A 349 17.89 24.57 -41.26
C VAL A 349 17.84 25.86 -42.07
N ALA A 350 16.83 26.71 -41.88
CA ALA A 350 16.73 28.00 -42.56
C ALA A 350 17.92 28.91 -42.25
N GLY A 351 18.37 28.94 -40.99
CA GLY A 351 19.57 29.67 -40.57
C GLY A 351 20.84 29.13 -41.23
N ALA A 352 21.04 27.82 -41.27
CA ALA A 352 22.19 27.19 -41.93
C ALA A 352 22.22 27.49 -43.43
N VAL A 353 21.07 27.43 -44.12
CA VAL A 353 20.95 27.80 -45.53
C VAL A 353 21.28 29.28 -45.74
N LEU A 354 20.76 30.17 -44.89
CA LEU A 354 21.06 31.60 -44.97
C LEU A 354 22.56 31.89 -44.80
N VAL A 355 23.22 31.23 -43.84
CA VAL A 355 24.67 31.36 -43.63
C VAL A 355 25.45 30.85 -44.86
N ALA A 356 25.07 29.71 -45.42
CA ALA A 356 25.71 29.19 -46.64
C ALA A 356 25.54 30.15 -47.83
N LEU A 357 24.38 30.77 -47.99
CA LEU A 357 24.12 31.80 -49.01
C LEU A 357 24.98 33.05 -48.78
N ILE A 358 25.12 33.52 -47.55
CA ILE A 358 25.97 34.66 -47.21
C ILE A 358 27.45 34.35 -47.51
N VAL A 359 27.94 33.17 -47.11
CA VAL A 359 29.34 32.75 -47.37
C VAL A 359 29.61 32.64 -48.86
N THR A 360 28.71 32.04 -49.64
CA THR A 360 28.86 31.92 -51.10
C THR A 360 28.85 33.27 -51.80
N LEU A 361 27.97 34.20 -51.37
CA LEU A 361 27.98 35.59 -51.85
C LEU A 361 29.30 36.29 -51.53
N PHE A 362 29.78 36.18 -50.29
CA PHE A 362 31.04 36.78 -49.85
C PHE A 362 32.24 36.28 -50.66
N VAL A 363 32.35 34.95 -50.87
CA VAL A 363 33.42 34.34 -51.68
C VAL A 363 33.34 34.82 -53.14
N LYS A 364 32.13 34.92 -53.72
CA LYS A 364 31.93 35.37 -55.10
C LYS A 364 32.29 36.84 -55.29
N VAL A 365 31.91 37.71 -54.35
CA VAL A 365 32.27 39.13 -54.37
C VAL A 365 33.78 39.33 -54.24
N ASN A 366 34.42 38.61 -53.31
CA ASN A 366 35.88 38.70 -53.16
C ASN A 366 36.60 38.17 -54.39
N ARG A 367 36.21 37.02 -54.97
CA ARG A 367 36.81 36.53 -56.24
C ARG A 367 36.72 37.56 -57.37
N ARG A 368 35.59 38.25 -57.53
CA ARG A 368 35.44 39.32 -58.53
C ARG A 368 36.39 40.49 -58.28
N ARG A 369 36.58 40.89 -57.01
CA ARG A 369 37.55 41.93 -56.65
C ARG A 369 38.99 41.54 -57.00
N TRP A 370 39.40 40.32 -56.69
CA TRP A 370 40.73 39.80 -57.06
C TRP A 370 40.95 39.75 -58.58
N GLN A 371 39.93 39.31 -59.34
CA GLN A 371 39.99 39.31 -60.82
C GLN A 371 40.10 40.73 -61.40
N SER A 372 39.37 41.70 -60.84
CA SER A 372 39.47 43.10 -61.27
C SER A 372 40.82 43.75 -60.95
N MET A 373 41.48 43.31 -59.87
CA MET A 373 42.82 43.78 -59.52
C MET A 373 43.90 43.15 -60.43
N SER A 374 43.74 41.89 -60.86
CA SER A 374 44.70 41.25 -61.78
C SER A 374 44.60 41.75 -63.22
N SER A 375 43.43 42.21 -63.67
CA SER A 375 43.22 42.77 -65.02
C SER A 375 43.62 44.24 -65.16
N ALA A 376 43.96 44.91 -64.05
CA ALA A 376 44.37 46.31 -64.02
C ALA A 376 45.91 46.50 -64.01
N ALA A 377 46.68 45.45 -64.33
CA ALA A 377 48.12 45.59 -64.54
C ALA A 377 48.36 46.43 -65.82
N PRO A 378 49.10 47.55 -65.75
CA PRO A 378 49.24 48.46 -66.88
C PRO A 378 50.08 47.84 -68.00
N ASP A 379 49.59 47.94 -69.24
CA ASP A 379 50.33 47.63 -70.46
C ASP A 379 51.57 48.52 -70.54
N ILE A 380 52.75 47.91 -70.37
CA ILE A 380 54.02 48.56 -70.69
C ILE A 380 54.18 48.47 -72.21
N ALA A 381 53.98 49.60 -72.89
CA ALA A 381 54.18 49.71 -74.34
C ALA A 381 55.63 49.36 -74.73
N PRO A 382 55.85 48.64 -75.85
CA PRO A 382 57.20 48.31 -76.31
C PRO A 382 57.89 49.56 -76.87
N ALA A 383 59.08 49.86 -76.35
CA ALA A 383 59.97 50.87 -76.91
C ALA A 383 60.63 50.32 -78.20
N VAL A 384 60.62 51.17 -79.23
CA VAL A 384 61.24 51.00 -80.56
C VAL A 384 62.76 50.95 -80.48
#